data_AF-A0A941LPI0-F1
#
_entry.id   AF-A0A941LPI0-F1
#
_cell.length_a   1.000
_cell.length_b   1.000
_cell.length_c   1.000
_cell.angle_alpha   90.00
_cell.angle_beta   90.00
_cell.angle_gamma   90.00
#
_symmetry.space_group_name_H-M   'P 1'
#
loop_
_entity.id
_entity.type
_entity.pdbx_description
1 polymer ?
#
loop_
_entity_poly.entity_id
_entity_poly.type
_entity_poly.pdbx_seq_one_letter_code
_entity_poly.pdbx_strand_id
1 'polypeptide(L)'
;MRHPAFRSLMLLVILPLLLSCTGAPMVPLEMTTLNPGDDHETIAHHYRHEAVRARQQADELANQAVVYEQLFGPESDWVSGARLLVKFYEEVAREQARLAEQHLKLGRGRSSEQPAPSRDH
;
A
#
# COMPACT_ATOMS: atom_id res chain seq x y z
N MET A 1 -47.37 10.05 13.71
CA MET A 1 -47.58 8.74 14.35
C MET A 1 -46.22 8.11 14.61
N ARG A 2 -45.82 7.95 15.89
CA ARG A 2 -44.57 7.27 16.27
C ARG A 2 -44.79 5.78 16.05
N HIS A 3 -43.98 5.14 15.21
CA HIS A 3 -44.07 3.69 14.93
C HIS A 3 -43.19 2.90 15.92
N PRO A 4 -43.73 2.39 17.04
CA PRO A 4 -42.95 1.65 18.04
C PRO A 4 -42.41 0.32 17.48
N ALA A 5 -43.12 -0.26 16.51
CA ALA A 5 -42.73 -1.51 15.85
C ALA A 5 -41.42 -1.38 15.05
N PHE A 6 -41.21 -0.23 14.38
CA PHE A 6 -40.01 0.01 13.59
C PHE A 6 -38.76 0.19 14.48
N ARG A 7 -38.94 0.81 15.65
CA ARG A 7 -37.88 0.96 16.66
C ARG A 7 -37.51 -0.38 17.31
N SER A 8 -38.50 -1.24 17.57
CA SER A 8 -38.29 -2.58 18.11
C SER A 8 -37.55 -3.50 17.12
N LEU A 9 -37.91 -3.44 15.84
CA LEU A 9 -37.26 -4.22 14.78
C LEU A 9 -35.79 -3.82 14.58
N MET A 10 -35.48 -2.51 14.61
CA MET A 10 -34.10 -2.01 14.54
C MET A 10 -33.26 -2.48 15.74
N LEU A 11 -33.80 -2.43 16.95
CA LEU A 11 -33.11 -2.92 18.16
C LEU A 11 -32.83 -4.42 18.11
N LEU A 12 -33.75 -5.21 17.53
CA LEU A 12 -33.60 -6.66 17.40
C LEU A 12 -32.50 -7.08 16.42
N VAL A 13 -32.19 -6.23 15.43
CA VAL A 13 -31.12 -6.45 14.45
C VAL A 13 -29.76 -5.95 14.95
N ILE A 14 -29.73 -4.88 15.74
CA ILE A 14 -28.48 -4.29 16.28
C ILE A 14 -27.90 -5.12 17.43
N LEU A 15 -28.75 -5.75 18.25
CA LEU A 15 -28.33 -6.55 19.40
C LEU A 15 -27.42 -7.76 19.04
N PRO A 16 -27.70 -8.59 18.00
CA PRO A 16 -26.82 -9.70 17.62
C PRO A 16 -25.50 -9.26 16.96
N LEU A 17 -25.44 -8.06 16.36
CA LEU A 17 -24.20 -7.50 15.80
C LEU A 17 -23.17 -7.15 16.89
N LEU A 18 -23.63 -6.77 18.08
CA LEU A 18 -22.76 -6.47 19.23
C LEU A 18 -22.31 -7.72 20.00
N LEU A 19 -23.06 -8.82 19.91
CA LEU A 19 -22.72 -10.08 20.58
C LEU A 19 -21.79 -11.00 19.76
N SER A 20 -21.46 -10.64 18.51
CA SER A 20 -20.61 -11.46 17.63
C SER A 20 -19.10 -11.38 17.94
N CYS A 21 -18.71 -10.77 19.07
CA CYS A 21 -17.33 -10.73 19.54
C CYS A 21 -17.00 -11.85 20.55
N THR A 22 -17.67 -13.01 20.51
CA THR A 22 -17.24 -14.17 21.29
C THR A 22 -16.11 -14.89 20.56
N GLY A 23 -14.90 -14.69 21.09
CA GLY A 23 -13.64 -15.15 20.53
C GLY A 23 -13.66 -16.63 20.17
N ALA A 24 -13.29 -16.91 18.92
CA ALA A 24 -12.82 -18.23 18.54
C ALA A 24 -11.64 -18.61 19.47
N PRO A 25 -11.53 -19.89 19.89
CA PRO A 25 -10.35 -20.33 20.61
C PRO A 25 -9.13 -20.04 19.74
N MET A 26 -8.20 -19.23 20.27
CA MET A 26 -6.89 -18.99 19.66
C MET A 26 -6.19 -20.35 19.58
N VAL A 27 -6.33 -21.03 18.44
CA VAL A 27 -5.33 -21.99 18.00
C VAL A 27 -4.02 -21.20 17.95
N PRO A 28 -2.97 -21.60 18.70
CA PRO A 28 -1.68 -20.96 18.59
C PRO A 28 -1.31 -21.02 17.11
N LEU A 29 -1.22 -19.85 16.45
CA LEU A 29 -0.71 -19.80 15.10
C LEU A 29 0.67 -20.43 15.16
N GLU A 30 0.81 -21.58 14.49
CA GLU A 30 2.08 -22.27 14.36
C GLU A 30 3.01 -21.32 13.60
N MET A 31 3.85 -20.61 14.35
CA MET A 31 4.93 -19.81 13.80
C MET A 31 5.98 -20.78 13.29
N THR A 32 5.70 -21.41 12.14
CA THR A 32 6.77 -21.91 11.28
C THR A 32 7.75 -20.76 11.11
N THR A 33 9.03 -21.01 11.33
CA THR A 33 10.07 -20.00 11.45
C THR A 33 10.14 -19.15 10.19
N LEU A 34 9.32 -18.09 10.14
CA LEU A 34 9.25 -17.12 9.06
C LEU A 34 10.61 -16.40 9.06
N ASN A 35 11.34 -16.47 7.95
CA ASN A 35 12.55 -15.68 7.80
C ASN A 35 12.13 -14.21 7.60
N PRO A 36 12.40 -13.29 8.54
CA PRO A 36 11.99 -11.90 8.41
C PRO A 36 12.65 -11.17 7.23
N GLY A 37 13.74 -11.73 6.69
CA GLY A 37 14.38 -11.24 5.47
C GLY A 37 13.49 -11.43 4.22
N ASP A 38 12.76 -12.54 4.13
CA ASP A 38 11.87 -12.85 3.00
C ASP A 38 10.70 -11.85 2.94
N ASP A 39 10.21 -11.42 4.09
CA ASP A 39 9.17 -10.39 4.21
C ASP A 39 9.69 -9.04 3.69
N HIS A 40 10.91 -8.63 4.07
CA HIS A 40 11.48 -7.37 3.61
C HIS A 40 11.79 -7.36 2.11
N GLU A 41 12.21 -8.48 1.53
CA GLU A 41 12.37 -8.60 0.08
C GLU A 41 11.02 -8.48 -0.64
N THR A 42 9.98 -9.14 -0.13
CA THR A 42 8.63 -9.07 -0.67
C THR A 42 8.07 -7.65 -0.62
N ILE A 43 8.23 -6.94 0.51
CA ILE A 43 7.82 -5.54 0.67
C ILE A 43 8.60 -4.63 -0.29
N ALA A 44 9.92 -4.85 -0.42
CA ALA A 44 10.73 -4.06 -1.35
C ALA A 44 10.31 -4.27 -2.81
N HIS A 45 9.94 -5.49 -3.19
CA HIS A 45 9.42 -5.78 -4.52
C HIS A 45 8.12 -5.04 -4.80
N HIS A 46 7.19 -5.02 -3.83
CA HIS A 46 5.95 -4.24 -3.95
C HIS A 46 6.24 -2.76 -4.22
N TYR A 47 7.08 -2.12 -3.40
CA TYR A 47 7.39 -0.70 -3.58
C TYR A 47 8.14 -0.40 -4.89
N ARG A 48 9.01 -1.31 -5.36
CA ARG A 48 9.61 -1.19 -6.70
C ARG A 48 8.56 -1.20 -7.80
N HIS A 49 7.56 -2.07 -7.69
CA HIS A 49 6.48 -2.14 -8.65
C HIS A 49 5.66 -0.84 -8.66
N GLU A 50 5.31 -0.31 -7.48
CA GLU A 50 4.65 1.00 -7.37
C GLU A 50 5.47 2.13 -7.98
N ALA A 51 6.80 2.12 -7.77
CA ALA A 51 7.68 3.12 -8.35
C ALA A 51 7.64 3.12 -9.88
N VAL A 52 7.61 1.93 -10.50
CA VAL A 52 7.49 1.79 -11.96
C VAL A 52 6.12 2.27 -12.44
N ARG A 53 5.03 1.89 -11.76
CA ARG A 53 3.67 2.34 -12.11
C ARG A 53 3.54 3.86 -12.05
N ALA A 54 4.11 4.49 -11.02
CA ALA A 54 4.11 5.94 -10.89
C ALA A 54 4.90 6.63 -12.02
N ARG A 55 6.05 6.07 -12.44
CA ARG A 55 6.78 6.59 -13.61
C ARG A 55 5.96 6.51 -14.89
N GLN A 56 5.32 5.37 -15.14
CA GLN A 56 4.44 5.19 -16.29
C GLN A 56 3.32 6.24 -16.30
N GLN A 57 2.70 6.49 -15.14
CA GLN A 57 1.67 7.51 -15.01
C GLN A 57 2.20 8.92 -15.31
N ALA A 58 3.41 9.26 -14.83
CA ALA A 58 4.06 10.53 -15.13
C ALA A 58 4.34 10.67 -16.64
N ASP A 59 4.84 9.63 -17.29
CA ASP A 59 5.13 9.62 -18.73
C ASP A 59 3.84 9.79 -19.56
N GLU A 60 2.75 9.10 -19.17
CA GLU A 60 1.44 9.23 -19.81
C GLU A 60 0.90 10.66 -19.68
N LEU A 61 0.97 11.26 -18.49
CA LEU A 61 0.54 12.63 -18.25
C LEU A 61 1.41 13.66 -18.99
N ALA A 62 2.70 13.40 -19.12
CA ALA A 62 3.60 14.26 -19.90
C ALA A 62 3.20 14.27 -21.38
N ASN A 63 2.86 13.10 -21.93
CA ASN A 63 2.32 12.99 -23.28
C ASN A 63 0.96 13.71 -23.43
N GLN A 64 0.07 13.57 -22.43
CA GLN A 64 -1.21 14.27 -22.42
C GLN A 64 -1.03 15.79 -22.35
N ALA A 65 -0.06 16.30 -21.59
CA ALA A 65 0.22 17.73 -21.51
C ALA A 65 0.60 18.31 -22.88
N VAL A 66 1.37 17.57 -23.70
CA VAL A 66 1.69 17.97 -25.09
C VAL A 66 0.43 18.05 -25.95
N VAL A 67 -0.48 17.07 -25.83
CA VAL A 67 -1.76 17.07 -26.56
C VAL A 67 -2.64 18.24 -26.11
N TYR A 68 -2.75 18.49 -24.81
CA TYR A 68 -3.53 19.61 -24.28
C TYR A 68 -2.97 20.96 -24.71
N GLU A 69 -1.65 21.10 -24.78
CA GLU A 69 -1.01 22.32 -25.26
C GLU A 69 -1.37 22.63 -26.72
N GLN A 70 -1.46 21.60 -27.57
CA GLN A 70 -1.90 21.76 -28.96
C GLN A 70 -3.38 22.15 -29.09
N LEU A 71 -4.24 21.64 -28.20
CA LEU A 71 -5.69 21.84 -28.27
C LEU A 71 -6.16 23.12 -27.60
N PHE A 72 -5.57 23.46 -26.45
CA PHE A 72 -6.06 24.50 -25.55
C PHE A 72 -5.05 25.63 -25.32
N GLY A 73 -3.83 25.49 -25.86
CA GLY A 73 -2.73 26.43 -25.66
C GLY A 73 -1.93 26.18 -24.38
N PRO A 74 -0.71 26.72 -24.29
CA PRO A 74 0.25 26.41 -23.22
C PRO A 74 -0.18 26.92 -21.83
N GLU A 75 -0.98 27.97 -21.76
CA GLU A 75 -1.44 28.61 -20.52
C GLU A 75 -2.78 28.04 -20.01
N SER A 76 -3.30 26.98 -20.65
CA SER A 76 -4.54 26.35 -20.24
C SER A 76 -4.40 25.63 -18.89
N ASP A 77 -5.46 25.68 -18.07
CA ASP A 77 -5.57 24.90 -16.83
C ASP A 77 -5.38 23.39 -17.05
N TRP A 78 -5.73 22.89 -18.23
CA TRP A 78 -5.50 21.49 -18.60
C TRP A 78 -4.00 21.16 -18.69
N VAL A 79 -3.21 22.06 -19.27
CA VAL A 79 -1.75 21.91 -19.39
C VAL A 79 -1.08 22.06 -18.04
N SER A 80 -1.45 23.10 -17.27
CA SER A 80 -0.88 23.34 -15.95
C SER A 80 -1.21 22.20 -14.97
N GLY A 81 -2.44 21.70 -14.99
CA GLY A 81 -2.89 20.55 -14.20
C GLY A 81 -2.15 19.27 -14.56
N ALA A 82 -2.03 18.95 -15.86
CA ALA A 82 -1.27 17.77 -16.30
C ALA A 82 0.20 17.84 -15.87
N ARG A 83 0.86 19.00 -16.07
CA ARG A 83 2.27 19.21 -15.65
C ARG A 83 2.45 19.10 -14.14
N LEU A 84 1.47 19.53 -13.34
CA LEU A 84 1.50 19.35 -11.89
C LEU A 84 1.43 17.86 -11.51
N LEU A 85 0.54 17.11 -12.16
CA LEU A 85 0.41 15.66 -11.92
C LEU A 85 1.66 14.88 -12.35
N VAL A 86 2.34 15.28 -13.44
CA VAL A 86 3.65 14.71 -13.81
C VAL A 86 4.61 14.81 -12.63
N LYS A 87 4.81 16.03 -12.10
CA LYS A 87 5.71 16.26 -10.95
C LYS A 87 5.30 15.45 -9.72
N PHE A 88 4.00 15.34 -9.46
CA PHE A 88 3.48 14.54 -8.37
C PHE A 88 3.86 13.06 -8.52
N TYR A 89 3.60 12.46 -9.68
CA TYR A 89 3.90 11.04 -9.89
C TYR A 89 5.39 10.75 -9.99
N GLU A 90 6.21 11.70 -10.46
CA GLU A 90 7.66 11.61 -10.35
C GLU A 90 8.14 11.55 -8.89
N GLU A 91 7.56 12.37 -8.01
CA GLU A 91 7.89 12.36 -6.58
C GLU A 91 7.43 11.05 -5.92
N VAL A 92 6.21 10.59 -6.25
CA VAL A 92 5.74 9.27 -5.81
C VAL A 92 6.71 8.18 -6.24
N ALA A 93 7.14 8.18 -7.51
CA ALA A 93 8.11 7.19 -7.99
C ALA A 93 9.44 7.22 -7.23
N ARG A 94 9.95 8.42 -6.92
CA ARG A 94 11.18 8.58 -6.13
C ARG A 94 11.01 8.03 -4.72
N GLU A 95 9.92 8.37 -4.06
CA GLU A 95 9.65 7.94 -2.68
C GLU A 95 9.46 6.43 -2.59
N GLN A 96 8.70 5.84 -3.51
CA GLN A 96 8.51 4.39 -3.57
C GLN A 96 9.83 3.65 -3.83
N ALA A 97 10.69 4.17 -4.72
CA ALA A 97 12.02 3.60 -4.93
C ALA A 97 12.90 3.70 -3.67
N ARG A 98 12.82 4.81 -2.94
CA ARG A 98 13.53 5.01 -1.67
C ARG A 98 13.08 4.01 -0.60
N LEU A 99 11.77 3.82 -0.44
CA LEU A 99 11.20 2.84 0.50
C LEU A 99 11.64 1.42 0.17
N ALA A 100 11.62 1.05 -1.12
CA ALA A 100 12.11 -0.26 -1.54
C ALA A 100 13.58 -0.48 -1.15
N GLU A 101 14.44 0.54 -1.34
CA GLU A 101 15.85 0.45 -0.97
C GLU A 101 16.04 0.31 0.54
N GLN A 102 15.22 1.00 1.35
CA GLN A 102 15.24 0.84 2.81
C GLN A 102 14.92 -0.59 3.23
N HIS A 103 13.88 -1.20 2.66
CA HIS A 103 13.52 -2.59 2.99
C HIS A 103 14.59 -3.59 2.56
N LEU A 104 15.24 -3.40 1.41
CA LEU A 104 16.38 -4.24 1.01
C LEU A 104 17.56 -4.13 1.97
N LYS A 105 17.85 -2.92 2.49
CA LYS A 105 18.91 -2.72 3.50
C LYS A 105 18.59 -3.46 4.79
N LEU A 106 17.33 -3.44 5.24
CA LEU A 106 16.88 -4.16 6.44
C LEU A 106 16.96 -5.68 6.27
N GLY A 107 16.55 -6.20 5.11
CA GLY A 107 16.68 -7.62 4.80
C GLY A 107 18.14 -8.11 4.83
N ARG A 108 19.07 -7.35 4.22
CA ARG A 108 20.51 -7.69 4.18
C ARG A 108 21.21 -7.57 5.54
N GLY A 109 20.85 -6.57 6.35
CA GLY A 109 21.45 -6.36 7.67
C GLY A 109 21.23 -7.56 8.59
N ARG A 110 20.01 -8.13 8.60
CA ARG A 110 19.70 -9.30 9.46
C ARG A 110 20.30 -10.61 9.00
N SER A 111 20.42 -10.85 7.69
CA SER A 111 21.12 -12.05 7.18
C SER A 111 22.59 -12.12 7.63
N SER A 112 23.18 -10.97 7.99
CA SER A 112 24.57 -10.89 8.45
C SER A 112 24.72 -11.08 9.97
N GLU A 113 23.64 -10.93 10.75
CA GLU A 113 23.65 -11.03 12.22
C GLU A 113 23.18 -12.38 12.76
N GLN A 114 22.62 -13.26 11.93
CA GLN A 114 22.12 -14.56 12.38
C GLN A 114 23.30 -15.53 12.60
N PRO A 115 23.60 -15.96 13.86
CA PRO A 115 24.66 -16.92 14.11
C PRO A 115 24.25 -18.28 13.55
N ALA A 116 25.20 -19.00 12.94
CA ALA A 116 24.99 -20.36 12.49
C ALA A 116 24.49 -21.23 13.65
N PRO A 117 23.46 -22.09 13.45
CA PRO A 117 23.01 -22.99 14.49
C PRO A 117 24.18 -23.90 14.88
N SER A 118 24.61 -23.83 16.15
CA SER A 118 25.61 -24.70 16.73
C SER A 118 25.09 -26.13 16.65
N ARG A 119 25.61 -26.90 15.69
CA ARG A 119 25.53 -28.36 15.67
C ARG A 119 26.47 -28.86 16.76
N ASP A 120 25.96 -28.95 17.98
CA ASP A 120 26.59 -29.75 19.02
C ASP A 120 25.99 -31.16 18.97
N HIS A 121 26.91 -32.13 18.88
CA HIS A 121 26.72 -33.57 18.80
C HIS A 121 26.43 -34.20 20.16
#